data_AF-A0A261BUG8-F1
#
_entry.id   AF-A0A261BUG8-F1
#
_cell.length_a   1.000
_cell.length_b   1.000
_cell.length_c   1.000
_cell.angle_alpha   90.00
_cell.angle_beta   90.00
_cell.angle_gamma   90.00
#
_symmetry.space_group_name_H-M   'P 1'
#
loop_
_entity.id
_entity.type
_entity.pdbx_description
1 polymer ?
#
loop_
_entity_poly.entity_id
_entity_poly.type
_entity_poly.pdbx_seq_one_letter_code
_entity_poly.pdbx_strand_id
1 'polypeptide(L)'
;MVADVLRQHSQLTPVYRMFPPVPMFSRVPVPTKFKENPKKIYYCQRCLNHDTPRPRKNHKCECPYADCTCEKCGLVEKRRILNIRLQNYNTIENDFESSSPIDDDGDSKTKGG
;
A
#
# COMPACT_ATOMS: atom_id res chain seq x y z
N MET A 1 -32.94 38.12 12.97
CA MET A 1 -31.83 38.98 13.40
C MET A 1 -31.07 38.15 14.42
N VAL A 2 -29.93 37.53 14.14
CA VAL A 2 -28.85 37.91 13.25
C VAL A 2 -28.09 36.65 12.85
N ALA A 3 -27.66 36.61 11.59
CA ALA A 3 -26.54 35.78 11.16
C ALA A 3 -25.25 36.31 11.83
N ASP A 4 -24.11 35.68 11.53
CA ASP A 4 -22.75 36.18 11.78
C ASP A 4 -22.09 35.73 13.09
N VAL A 5 -21.65 34.46 13.11
CA VAL A 5 -20.35 34.14 13.73
C VAL A 5 -19.58 33.21 12.78
N LEU A 6 -19.17 33.76 11.64
CA LEU A 6 -18.10 33.20 10.82
C LEU A 6 -16.80 33.93 11.20
N ARG A 7 -15.67 33.19 11.21
CA ARG A 7 -14.26 33.67 11.17
C ARG A 7 -13.53 33.74 12.51
N GLN A 8 -13.02 32.60 12.99
CA GLN A 8 -11.87 32.60 13.92
C GLN A 8 -11.06 31.28 13.99
N HIS A 9 -10.81 30.63 12.85
CA HIS A 9 -9.76 29.59 12.77
C HIS A 9 -8.78 29.90 11.62
N SER A 10 -8.10 31.05 11.71
CA SER A 10 -6.80 31.24 11.08
C SER A 10 -5.71 30.69 12.00
N GLN A 11 -4.61 30.20 11.45
CA GLN A 11 -3.46 29.54 12.10
C GLN A 11 -3.44 28.00 12.01
N LEU A 12 -3.69 27.42 10.83
CA LEU A 12 -3.08 26.14 10.46
C LEU A 12 -1.92 26.44 9.53
N THR A 13 -0.71 26.47 10.08
CA THR A 13 0.53 26.54 9.30
C THR A 13 0.67 25.24 8.50
N PRO A 14 0.84 25.27 7.17
CA PRO A 14 1.03 24.07 6.39
C PRO A 14 2.51 23.67 6.49
N VAL A 15 2.86 22.90 7.52
CA VAL A 15 4.24 22.43 7.77
C VAL A 15 4.71 21.33 6.80
N TYR A 16 3.95 21.02 5.76
CA TYR A 16 4.27 19.94 4.83
C TYR A 16 4.60 20.46 3.43
N ARG A 17 5.74 21.15 3.31
CA ARG A 17 6.49 21.27 2.03
C ARG A 17 7.97 20.93 2.24
N MET A 18 8.22 19.81 2.93
CA MET A 18 9.57 19.27 3.15
C MET A 18 10.11 18.44 1.96
N PHE A 19 9.37 18.36 0.86
CA PHE A 19 9.86 17.73 -0.37
C PHE A 19 10.17 18.83 -1.40
N PRO A 20 11.45 19.08 -1.73
CA PRO A 20 11.79 19.98 -2.82
C PRO A 20 11.15 19.47 -4.12
N PRO A 21 10.73 20.37 -5.04
CA PRO A 21 10.26 19.95 -6.35
C PRO A 21 11.41 19.25 -7.06
N VAL A 22 11.35 17.92 -7.13
CA VAL A 22 12.26 17.15 -7.97
C VAL A 22 12.08 17.63 -9.41
N PRO A 23 13.17 17.92 -10.15
CA PRO A 23 13.06 18.30 -11.54
C PRO A 23 12.31 17.20 -12.29
N MET A 24 11.17 17.57 -12.85
CA MET A 24 10.37 16.70 -13.70
C MET A 24 11.15 16.46 -14.99
N PHE A 25 12.03 15.46 -15.01
CA PHE A 25 12.64 15.01 -16.25
C PHE A 25 11.51 14.57 -17.20
N SER A 26 11.38 15.26 -18.33
CA SER A 26 10.44 14.92 -19.39
C SER A 26 10.63 13.45 -19.75
N ARG A 27 9.60 12.63 -19.48
CA ARG A 27 9.62 11.20 -19.77
C ARG A 27 9.74 11.05 -21.29
N VAL A 28 10.95 10.75 -21.77
CA VAL A 28 11.16 10.38 -23.18
C VAL A 28 10.39 9.08 -23.43
N PRO A 29 9.51 9.01 -24.44
CA PRO A 29 8.85 7.75 -24.79
C PRO A 29 9.90 6.76 -25.28
N VAL A 30 10.15 5.70 -24.50
CA VAL A 30 11.01 4.59 -24.91
C VAL A 30 10.29 3.80 -26.02
N PRO A 31 10.94 3.49 -27.16
CA PRO A 31 10.32 2.71 -28.22
C PRO A 31 9.96 1.31 -27.73
N THR A 32 8.65 1.03 -27.67
CA THR A 32 8.07 -0.25 -27.29
C THR A 32 8.23 -1.26 -28.43
N LYS A 33 9.41 -1.89 -28.52
CA LYS A 33 9.63 -3.04 -29.39
C LYS A 33 9.06 -4.30 -28.72
N PHE A 34 8.01 -4.82 -29.34
CA PHE A 34 7.52 -6.21 -29.38
C PHE A 34 7.15 -6.95 -28.08
N LYS A 35 5.95 -7.51 -28.17
CA LYS A 35 5.14 -8.19 -27.16
C LYS A 35 5.52 -9.68 -27.11
N GLU A 36 6.48 -10.01 -26.27
CA GLU A 36 6.53 -11.31 -25.60
C GLU A 36 6.50 -10.97 -24.11
N ASN A 37 5.65 -11.60 -23.30
CA ASN A 37 5.63 -11.32 -21.86
C ASN A 37 6.87 -12.00 -21.23
N PRO A 38 8.01 -11.32 -20.97
CA PRO A 38 9.08 -11.98 -20.27
C PRO A 38 8.55 -12.20 -18.85
N LYS A 39 8.48 -13.47 -18.42
CA LYS A 39 8.09 -13.80 -17.04
C LYS A 39 9.05 -13.04 -16.11
N LYS A 40 8.54 -12.05 -15.37
CA LYS A 40 9.36 -11.23 -14.47
C LYS A 40 9.97 -12.14 -13.40
N ILE A 41 11.30 -12.24 -13.39
CA ILE A 41 12.02 -12.98 -12.35
C ILE A 41 12.25 -12.03 -11.18
N TYR A 42 11.77 -12.42 -10.00
CA TYR A 42 12.03 -11.68 -8.76
C TYR A 42 13.26 -12.25 -8.06
N TYR A 43 14.14 -11.38 -7.58
CA TYR A 43 15.36 -11.74 -6.85
C TYR A 43 15.17 -11.58 -5.33
N CYS A 44 16.00 -12.27 -4.55
CA CYS A 44 16.04 -12.14 -3.11
C CYS A 44 16.72 -10.83 -2.69
N GLN A 45 15.99 -9.96 -1.98
CA GLN A 45 16.49 -8.65 -1.58
C GLN A 45 17.67 -8.72 -0.59
N ARG A 46 17.69 -9.71 0.30
CA ARG A 46 18.81 -9.92 1.24
C ARG A 46 20.08 -10.24 0.48
N CYS A 47 20.01 -11.15 -0.48
CA CYS A 47 21.12 -11.52 -1.35
C CYS A 47 21.59 -10.37 -2.26
N LEU A 48 20.66 -9.53 -2.74
CA LEU A 48 21.01 -8.31 -3.47
C LEU A 48 21.81 -7.32 -2.62
N ASN A 49 21.53 -7.22 -1.32
CA ASN A 49 22.25 -6.31 -0.43
C ASN A 49 23.72 -6.73 -0.19
N HIS A 50 24.07 -7.97 -0.50
CA HIS A 50 25.42 -8.56 -0.38
C HIS A 50 26.03 -8.87 -1.75
N ASP A 51 25.50 -8.28 -2.83
CA ASP A 51 26.04 -8.37 -4.19
C ASP A 51 26.00 -9.79 -4.81
N THR A 52 25.20 -10.70 -4.25
CA THR A 52 25.02 -12.07 -4.73
C THR A 52 23.59 -12.33 -5.20
N PRO A 53 23.14 -11.84 -6.36
CA PRO A 53 21.74 -11.94 -6.79
C PRO A 53 21.30 -13.41 -6.97
N ARG A 54 20.28 -13.83 -6.21
CA ARG A 54 19.67 -15.16 -6.30
C ARG A 54 18.19 -15.04 -6.65
N PRO A 55 17.66 -15.87 -7.58
CA PRO A 55 16.23 -15.89 -7.88
C PRO A 55 15.45 -16.26 -6.61
N ARG A 56 14.35 -15.57 -6.34
CA ARG A 56 13.57 -15.75 -5.11
C ARG A 56 12.82 -17.09 -5.08
N LYS A 57 12.47 -17.62 -6.26
CA LYS A 57 11.78 -18.91 -6.38
C LYS A 57 12.65 -20.00 -5.71
N ASN A 58 12.07 -20.75 -4.77
CA ASN A 58 12.73 -21.83 -4.02
C ASN A 58 13.89 -21.41 -3.07
N HIS A 59 14.32 -20.14 -3.09
CA HIS A 59 15.51 -19.70 -2.36
C HIS A 59 15.28 -19.35 -0.88
N LYS A 60 14.02 -19.34 -0.40
CA LYS A 60 13.70 -18.89 0.97
C LYS A 60 14.47 -19.67 2.05
N CYS A 61 14.58 -20.99 1.91
CA CYS A 61 15.20 -21.86 2.92
C CYS A 61 16.72 -22.01 2.74
N GLU A 62 17.22 -21.75 1.54
CA GLU A 62 18.64 -21.89 1.17
C GLU A 62 19.37 -20.53 1.13
N CYS A 63 18.74 -19.49 1.69
CA CYS A 63 19.29 -18.15 1.68
C CYS A 63 20.43 -18.04 2.70
N PRO A 64 21.68 -17.77 2.26
CA PRO A 64 22.82 -17.64 3.18
C PRO A 64 22.69 -16.41 4.10
N TYR A 65 21.87 -15.44 3.70
CA TYR A 65 21.61 -14.20 4.44
C TYR A 65 20.22 -14.19 5.11
N ALA A 66 19.59 -15.36 5.29
CA ALA A 66 18.28 -15.49 5.92
C ALA A 66 18.24 -14.76 7.28
N ASP A 67 19.27 -14.98 8.09
CA ASP A 67 19.38 -14.44 9.45
C ASP A 67 20.35 -13.25 9.54
N CYS A 68 20.72 -12.65 8.40
CA CYS A 68 21.59 -11.49 8.41
C CYS A 68 20.91 -10.28 9.06
N THR A 69 21.63 -9.62 9.98
CA THR A 69 21.19 -8.46 10.76
C THR A 69 21.93 -7.16 10.41
N CYS A 70 22.65 -7.11 9.28
CA CYS A 70 23.28 -5.87 8.83
C CYS A 70 22.25 -4.77 8.54
N GLU A 71 22.68 -3.50 8.53
CA GLU A 71 21.79 -2.34 8.36
C GLU A 71 20.87 -2.46 7.12
N LYS A 72 21.45 -2.84 5.98
CA LYS A 72 20.70 -3.04 4.72
C LYS A 72 19.61 -4.12 4.87
N CYS A 73 19.92 -5.24 5.50
CA CYS A 73 18.97 -6.34 5.72
C CYS A 73 17.92 -6.02 6.79
N GLY A 74 18.27 -5.21 7.81
CA GLY A 74 17.31 -4.68 8.78
C GLY A 74 16.22 -3.82 8.13
N LEU A 75 16.58 -3.01 7.13
CA LEU A 75 15.60 -2.23 6.35
C LEU A 75 14.64 -3.12 5.54
N VAL A 76 15.15 -4.23 4.99
CA VAL A 76 14.32 -5.21 4.26
C VAL A 76 13.29 -5.84 5.20
N GLU A 77 13.67 -6.18 6.44
CA GLU A 77 12.75 -6.76 7.41
C GLU A 77 11.69 -5.75 7.87
N LYS A 78 12.09 -4.51 8.19
CA LYS A 78 11.14 -3.44 8.54
C LYS A 78 10.11 -3.22 7.43
N ARG A 79 10.55 -3.17 6.17
CA ARG A 79 9.65 -3.09 5.00
C ARG A 79 8.72 -4.30 4.92
N ARG A 80 9.22 -5.51 5.18
CA ARG A 80 8.41 -6.74 5.16
C ARG A 80 7.28 -6.67 6.19
N ILE A 81 7.58 -6.24 7.41
CA ILE A 81 6.60 -6.08 8.50
C ILE A 81 5.54 -5.06 8.12
N LEU A 82 5.95 -3.89 7.60
CA LEU A 82 5.01 -2.85 7.16
C LEU A 82 4.08 -3.35 6.05
N ASN A 83 4.62 -4.04 5.04
CA ASN A 83 3.82 -4.59 3.96
C ASN A 83 2.82 -5.64 4.44
N ILE A 84 3.19 -6.50 5.39
CA ILE A 84 2.26 -7.47 5.99
C ILE A 84 1.13 -6.73 6.71
N ARG A 85 1.47 -5.72 7.52
CA ARG A 85 0.47 -4.92 8.24
C ARG A 85 -0.50 -4.21 7.29
N LEU A 86 0.02 -3.62 6.20
CA LEU A 86 -0.80 -2.99 5.15
C LEU A 86 -1.74 -3.99 4.47
N GLN A 87 -1.24 -5.17 4.12
CA GLN A 87 -2.07 -6.22 3.51
C GLN A 87 -3.20 -6.66 4.45
N ASN A 88 -2.90 -6.85 5.73
CA ASN A 88 -3.91 -7.22 6.73
C ASN A 88 -5.01 -6.15 6.86
N TYR A 89 -4.66 -4.86 6.89
CA TYR A 89 -5.66 -3.79 6.93
C TYR A 89 -6.55 -3.80 5.68
N ASN A 90 -5.95 -3.94 4.49
CA ASN A 90 -6.72 -3.98 3.25
C ASN A 90 -7.69 -5.17 3.23
N THR A 91 -7.28 -6.35 3.73
CA THR A 91 -8.18 -7.50 3.81
C THR A 91 -9.37 -7.21 4.72
N ILE A 92 -9.14 -6.63 5.91
CA ILE A 92 -10.22 -6.29 6.87
C ILE A 92 -11.22 -5.28 6.30
N GLU A 93 -10.76 -4.25 5.59
CA GLU A 93 -11.66 -3.26 4.96
C GLU A 93 -12.56 -3.89 3.89
N ASN A 94 -12.04 -4.85 3.12
CA ASN A 94 -12.82 -5.56 2.09
C ASN A 94 -13.89 -6.48 2.70
N ASP A 95 -13.67 -7.00 3.91
CA ASP A 95 -14.63 -7.88 4.60
C ASP A 95 -15.79 -7.09 5.25
N PHE A 96 -15.61 -5.80 5.55
CA PHE A 96 -16.63 -4.94 6.17
C PHE A 96 -17.63 -4.36 5.16
N GLU A 97 -17.20 -4.11 3.92
CA GLU A 97 -18.08 -3.63 2.84
C GLU A 97 -19.10 -4.70 2.39
N SER A 98 -18.86 -5.98 2.69
CA SER A 98 -19.67 -7.10 2.20
C SER A 98 -20.84 -7.50 3.13
N SER A 99 -20.98 -6.88 4.30
CA SER A 99 -22.11 -7.08 5.22
C SER A 99 -22.93 -5.80 5.41
N SER A 100 -23.57 -5.33 4.34
CA SER A 100 -24.69 -4.40 4.50
C SER A 100 -25.93 -5.21 4.95
N PRO A 101 -26.61 -4.82 6.05
CA PRO A 101 -27.86 -5.42 6.49
C PRO A 101 -28.92 -5.28 5.38
N ILE A 102 -29.52 -6.39 4.99
CA ILE A 102 -30.81 -6.38 4.31
C ILE A 102 -31.81 -5.97 5.40
N ASP A 103 -32.26 -4.72 5.38
CA ASP A 103 -33.42 -4.31 6.17
C ASP A 103 -34.64 -5.04 5.59
N ASP A 104 -35.01 -6.16 6.21
CA ASP A 104 -36.26 -6.86 5.95
C ASP A 104 -37.39 -5.99 6.51
N ASP A 105 -37.92 -5.11 5.65
CA ASP A 105 -39.03 -4.20 5.92
C ASP A 105 -40.31 -5.02 6.15
N GLY A 106 -40.56 -5.36 7.41
CA GLY A 106 -41.78 -6.03 7.85
C GLY A 106 -43.00 -5.12 7.76
N ASP A 107 -43.65 -5.06 6.59
CA ASP A 107 -44.98 -4.43 6.44
C ASP A 107 -46.06 -5.33 7.06
N SER A 108 -46.33 -5.08 8.34
CA SER A 108 -47.53 -5.54 9.04
C SER A 108 -48.75 -4.78 8.53
N LYS A 109 -49.52 -5.36 7.60
CA LYS A 109 -50.80 -4.78 7.18
C LYS A 109 -51.98 -5.40 7.93
N THR A 110 -52.43 -4.65 8.93
CA THR A 110 -53.69 -4.82 9.66
C THR A 110 -54.93 -4.46 8.81
N LYS A 111 -56.10 -5.01 9.20
CA LYS A 111 -57.50 -4.67 8.86
C LYS A 111 -58.00 -5.22 7.51
N GLY A 112 -59.21 -5.72 7.33
CA GLY A 112 -60.44 -5.79 8.13
C GLY A 112 -61.62 -5.97 7.15
N GLY A 113 -62.68 -6.70 7.52
CA GLY A 113 -63.88 -6.89 6.70
C GLY A 113 -64.41 -8.31 6.71
#